data_AF-A0AAE1E569-F1
#
_entry.id   AF-A0AAE1E569-F1
#
_cell.length_a   1.000
_cell.length_b   1.000
_cell.length_c   1.000
_cell.angle_alpha   90.00
_cell.angle_beta   90.00
_cell.angle_gamma   90.00
#
_symmetry.space_group_name_H-M   'P 1'
#
loop_
_entity.id
_entity.type
_entity.pdbx_description
1 polymer ?
#
loop_
_entity_poly.entity_id
_entity_poly.type
_entity_poly.pdbx_seq_one_letter_code
_entity_poly.pdbx_strand_id
1 'polypeptide(L)'
;MTYPAISRRVASPAVGHSSYPAISRRVASPAVGHSSYPAISRRVASPAVGHSSYPAISRRVASPAVGHSSYPAISRRVDSPAVGHSSYQAISRRVDSPAVGHSSYPAISRRVASPAVGHSSYPAISRRVASPAVGHSSSALFQLQE
;
A
#
# COMPACT_ATOMS: atom_id res chain seq x y z
N MET A 1 -13.73 17.72 -14.46
CA MET A 1 -15.01 16.99 -14.41
C MET A 1 -14.93 15.95 -13.30
N THR A 2 -15.68 16.16 -12.22
CA THR A 2 -15.67 15.28 -11.04
C THR A 2 -16.72 14.19 -11.25
N TYR A 3 -16.28 12.97 -11.48
CA TYR A 3 -17.19 11.83 -11.61
C TYR A 3 -17.84 11.52 -10.24
N PRO A 4 -19.14 11.20 -10.18
CA PRO A 4 -19.81 10.84 -8.93
C PRO A 4 -19.16 9.59 -8.30
N ALA A 5 -19.25 9.48 -6.98
CA ALA A 5 -18.69 8.35 -6.23
C ALA A 5 -19.24 7.02 -6.77
N ILE A 6 -18.34 6.08 -7.10
CA ILE A 6 -18.74 4.79 -7.66
C ILE A 6 -19.09 3.84 -6.52
N SER A 7 -20.39 3.63 -6.31
CA SER A 7 -20.92 2.84 -5.19
C SER A 7 -20.64 1.33 -5.28
N ARG A 8 -20.29 0.79 -6.47
CA ARG A 8 -20.33 -0.67 -6.69
C ARG A 8 -18.99 -1.36 -6.94
N ARG A 9 -18.37 -1.23 -8.10
CA ARG A 9 -17.09 -1.87 -8.42
C ARG A 9 -16.50 -1.15 -9.61
N VAL A 10 -15.21 -0.84 -9.53
CA VAL A 10 -14.45 -0.37 -10.69
C VAL A 10 -13.56 -1.52 -11.15
N ALA A 11 -13.65 -1.84 -12.43
CA ALA A 11 -12.71 -2.70 -13.10
C ALA A 11 -12.53 -2.21 -14.53
N SER A 12 -11.45 -1.47 -14.73
CA SER A 12 -11.12 -0.86 -16.00
C SER A 12 -9.61 -0.89 -16.10
N PRO A 13 -9.04 -1.72 -16.98
CA PRO A 13 -7.62 -1.64 -17.29
C PRO A 13 -7.30 -0.24 -17.81
N ALA A 14 -6.21 0.34 -17.33
CA ALA A 14 -5.78 1.67 -17.72
C ALA A 14 -4.34 1.64 -18.24
N VAL A 15 -4.09 2.33 -19.35
CA VAL A 15 -2.74 2.57 -19.87
C VAL A 15 -2.53 4.08 -19.97
N GLY A 16 -1.44 4.59 -19.42
CA GLY A 16 -1.14 6.03 -19.37
C GLY A 16 -1.56 6.67 -18.04
N HIS A 17 -2.24 7.81 -18.09
CA HIS A 17 -2.68 8.54 -16.88
C HIS A 17 -4.16 8.26 -16.61
N SER A 18 -4.48 7.73 -15.43
CA SER A 18 -5.87 7.47 -15.02
C SER A 18 -6.13 7.96 -13.60
N SER A 19 -7.18 8.75 -13.46
CA SER A 19 -7.67 9.24 -12.17
C SER A 19 -9.11 8.82 -12.00
N TYR A 20 -9.39 8.06 -10.94
CA TYR A 20 -10.74 7.59 -10.64
C TYR A 20 -11.39 8.44 -9.55
N PRO A 21 -12.73 8.54 -9.48
CA PRO A 21 -13.41 9.14 -8.34
C PRO A 21 -13.33 8.24 -7.09
N ALA A 22 -13.87 8.71 -5.97
CA ALA A 22 -14.00 7.89 -4.75
C ALA A 22 -14.86 6.64 -5.00
N ILE A 23 -14.44 5.48 -4.48
CA ILE A 23 -15.07 4.17 -4.75
C ILE A 23 -15.44 3.47 -3.44
N SER A 24 -16.74 3.25 -3.22
CA SER A 24 -17.22 2.78 -1.91
C SER A 24 -16.98 1.29 -1.65
N ARG A 25 -16.80 0.46 -2.69
CA ARG A 25 -16.88 -1.02 -2.53
C ARG A 25 -15.65 -1.81 -2.95
N ARG A 26 -15.21 -1.75 -4.20
CA ARG A 26 -14.06 -2.54 -4.66
C ARG A 26 -13.45 -1.95 -5.91
N VAL A 27 -12.13 -1.89 -5.94
CA VAL A 27 -11.36 -1.58 -7.15
C VAL A 27 -10.59 -2.82 -7.57
N ALA A 28 -10.68 -3.17 -8.83
CA ALA A 28 -9.76 -4.09 -9.47
C ALA A 28 -9.49 -3.66 -10.91
N SER A 29 -8.54 -2.76 -11.03
CA SER A 29 -8.18 -2.12 -12.28
C SER A 29 -6.67 -2.27 -12.45
N PRO A 30 -6.21 -3.21 -13.27
CA PRO A 30 -4.81 -3.29 -13.65
C PRO A 30 -4.41 -1.99 -14.34
N ALA A 31 -3.27 -1.41 -13.99
CA ALA A 31 -2.82 -0.16 -14.60
C ALA A 31 -1.37 -0.22 -15.04
N VAL A 32 -1.08 0.36 -16.20
CA VAL A 32 0.28 0.58 -16.70
C VAL A 32 0.47 2.08 -16.91
N GLY A 33 1.38 2.71 -16.18
CA GLY A 33 1.61 4.17 -16.20
C GLY A 33 1.33 4.83 -14.86
N HIS A 34 0.60 5.94 -14.85
CA HIS A 34 0.25 6.72 -13.66
C HIS A 34 -1.22 6.51 -13.29
N SER A 35 -1.48 5.99 -12.09
CA SER A 35 -2.84 5.81 -11.59
C SER A 35 -3.06 6.44 -10.22
N SER A 36 -4.15 7.19 -10.07
CA SER A 36 -4.52 7.83 -8.80
C SER A 36 -5.94 7.45 -8.39
N TYR A 37 -6.10 7.03 -7.13
CA TYR A 37 -7.37 6.63 -6.54
C TYR A 37 -7.63 7.35 -5.20
N PRO A 38 -8.46 8.40 -5.16
CA PRO A 38 -8.55 9.35 -4.04
C PRO A 38 -9.11 8.74 -2.73
N ALA A 39 -10.08 7.83 -2.79
CA ALA A 39 -10.60 7.17 -1.59
C ALA A 39 -11.31 5.85 -1.93
N ILE A 40 -11.01 4.77 -1.19
CA ILE A 40 -11.61 3.45 -1.38
C ILE A 40 -12.06 2.84 -0.05
N SER A 41 -13.36 2.74 0.20
CA SER A 41 -13.87 2.38 1.54
C SER A 41 -13.71 0.90 1.93
N ARG A 42 -13.49 -0.01 0.98
CA ARG A 42 -13.49 -1.46 1.27
C ARG A 42 -12.25 -2.20 0.78
N ARG A 43 -12.07 -2.43 -0.51
CA ARG A 43 -10.97 -3.29 -0.98
C ARG A 43 -10.37 -2.81 -2.28
N VAL A 44 -9.04 -2.80 -2.34
CA VAL A 44 -8.27 -2.57 -3.56
C VAL A 44 -7.60 -3.87 -3.97
N ALA A 45 -7.69 -4.21 -5.24
CA ALA A 45 -6.84 -5.21 -5.85
C ALA A 45 -6.53 -4.83 -7.29
N SER A 46 -5.58 -3.91 -7.44
CA SER A 46 -5.21 -3.29 -8.70
C SER A 46 -3.72 -3.51 -8.91
N PRO A 47 -3.33 -4.52 -9.69
CA PRO A 47 -1.94 -4.68 -10.09
C PRO A 47 -1.50 -3.45 -10.88
N ALA A 48 -0.34 -2.87 -10.56
CA ALA A 48 0.13 -1.67 -11.24
C ALA A 48 1.58 -1.80 -11.71
N VAL A 49 1.86 -1.29 -12.89
CA VAL A 49 3.21 -1.14 -13.44
C VAL A 49 3.43 0.35 -13.71
N GLY A 50 4.35 1.00 -13.00
CA GLY A 50 4.60 2.44 -13.06
C GLY A 50 4.37 3.15 -11.73
N HIS A 51 3.67 4.28 -11.75
CA HIS A 51 3.37 5.07 -10.56
C HIS A 51 1.91 4.88 -10.12
N SER A 52 1.68 4.50 -8.87
CA SER A 52 0.32 4.39 -8.33
C SER A 52 0.18 5.06 -6.98
N SER A 53 -0.87 5.86 -6.83
CA SER A 53 -1.19 6.56 -5.59
C SER A 53 -2.59 6.20 -5.10
N TYR A 54 -2.66 5.73 -3.85
CA TYR A 54 -3.90 5.33 -3.19
C TYR A 54 -4.05 6.03 -1.84
N PRO A 55 -4.46 7.31 -1.83
CA PRO A 55 -4.47 8.14 -0.63
C PRO A 55 -5.23 7.60 0.60
N ALA A 56 -6.39 6.98 0.44
CA ALA A 56 -7.17 6.49 1.58
C ALA A 56 -7.87 5.16 1.31
N ILE A 57 -7.61 4.13 2.13
CA ILE A 57 -8.25 2.80 2.03
C ILE A 57 -8.73 2.28 3.40
N SER A 58 -10.03 2.11 3.60
CA SER A 58 -10.55 1.82 4.95
C SER A 58 -10.47 0.36 5.41
N ARG A 59 -10.31 -0.65 4.53
CA ARG A 59 -10.18 -2.05 4.99
C ARG A 59 -8.97 -2.81 4.46
N ARG A 60 -8.86 -3.06 3.16
CA ARG A 60 -7.79 -3.96 2.66
C ARG A 60 -7.22 -3.53 1.33
N VAL A 61 -5.90 -3.57 1.23
CA VAL A 61 -5.15 -3.42 -0.02
C VAL A 61 -4.56 -4.76 -0.40
N ALA A 62 -4.70 -5.16 -1.66
CA ALA A 62 -3.86 -6.19 -2.24
C ALA A 62 -3.53 -5.88 -3.70
N SER A 63 -2.56 -5.01 -3.88
CA SER A 63 -2.20 -4.44 -5.17
C SER A 63 -0.72 -4.71 -5.42
N PRO A 64 -0.38 -5.79 -6.14
CA PRO A 64 1.00 -6.01 -6.57
C PRO A 64 1.46 -4.84 -7.44
N ALA A 65 2.63 -4.29 -7.17
CA ALA A 65 3.12 -3.13 -7.91
C ALA A 65 4.56 -3.33 -8.41
N VAL A 66 4.84 -2.86 -9.62
CA VAL A 66 6.18 -2.76 -10.19
C VAL A 66 6.44 -1.29 -10.51
N GLY A 67 7.41 -0.65 -9.84
CA GLY A 67 7.71 0.77 -9.97
C GLY A 67 7.56 1.52 -8.65
N HIS A 68 6.81 2.63 -8.65
CA HIS A 68 6.57 3.48 -7.49
C HIS A 68 5.13 3.36 -7.00
N SER A 69 4.92 3.01 -5.74
CA SER A 69 3.58 2.99 -5.15
C SER A 69 3.52 3.73 -3.82
N SER A 70 2.49 4.55 -3.65
CA SER A 70 2.26 5.34 -2.45
C SER A 70 0.88 5.08 -1.86
N TYR A 71 0.85 4.71 -0.58
CA TYR A 71 -0.35 4.41 0.17
C TYR A 71 -0.34 5.17 1.52
N PRO A 72 -0.82 6.42 1.55
CA PRO A 72 -0.66 7.21 2.77
C PRO A 72 -1.58 6.81 3.93
N ALA A 73 -2.79 6.26 3.71
CA ALA A 73 -3.64 5.83 4.83
C ALA A 73 -4.40 4.51 4.58
N ILE A 74 -4.15 3.50 5.43
CA ILE A 74 -4.83 2.20 5.37
C ILE A 74 -5.30 1.73 6.76
N SER A 75 -6.62 1.60 6.99
CA SER A 75 -7.12 1.37 8.35
C SER A 75 -7.06 -0.07 8.87
N ARG A 76 -6.89 -1.11 8.04
CA ARG A 76 -6.79 -2.49 8.56
C ARG A 76 -5.63 -3.32 8.03
N ARG A 77 -5.58 -3.64 6.75
CA ARG A 77 -4.59 -4.60 6.22
C ARG A 77 -4.00 -4.21 4.87
N VAL A 78 -2.70 -4.41 4.75
CA VAL A 78 -1.95 -4.31 3.49
C VAL A 78 -1.39 -5.66 3.12
N ASP A 79 -1.60 -6.05 1.86
CA ASP A 79 -1.08 -7.28 1.27
C ASP A 79 -0.62 -7.01 -0.17
N SER A 80 0.43 -6.21 -0.33
CA SER A 80 0.80 -5.62 -1.63
C SER A 80 2.27 -5.86 -1.91
N PRO A 81 2.60 -6.97 -2.62
CA PRO A 81 3.96 -7.24 -3.06
C PRO A 81 4.45 -6.14 -3.99
N ALA A 82 5.67 -5.65 -3.80
CA ALA A 82 6.19 -4.56 -4.61
C ALA A 82 7.59 -4.84 -5.15
N VAL A 83 7.86 -4.42 -6.38
CA VAL A 83 9.20 -4.39 -6.98
C VAL A 83 9.51 -2.93 -7.35
N GLY A 84 10.49 -2.32 -6.70
CA GLY A 84 10.84 -0.91 -6.87
C GLY A 84 10.74 -0.11 -5.56
N HIS A 85 10.05 1.02 -5.60
CA HIS A 85 9.84 1.91 -4.45
C HIS A 85 8.40 1.81 -3.95
N SER A 86 8.20 1.50 -2.67
CA SER A 86 6.88 1.55 -2.05
C SER A 86 6.88 2.32 -0.75
N SER A 87 5.91 3.20 -0.57
CA SER A 87 5.74 4.01 0.63
C SER A 87 4.35 3.80 1.19
N TYR A 88 4.27 3.35 2.45
CA TYR A 88 3.02 3.11 3.16
C TYR A 88 2.98 3.92 4.45
N GLN A 89 2.41 5.14 4.39
CA GLN A 89 2.62 6.12 5.47
C GLN A 89 1.96 5.73 6.79
N ALA A 90 0.69 5.35 6.80
CA ALA A 90 -0.04 5.02 8.02
C ALA A 90 -0.92 3.77 7.87
N ILE A 91 -0.65 2.74 8.69
CA ILE A 91 -1.43 1.49 8.71
C ILE A 91 -1.84 1.10 10.13
N SER A 92 -3.15 1.04 10.40
CA SER A 92 -3.63 0.86 11.78
C SER A 92 -3.57 -0.56 12.33
N ARG A 93 -3.39 -1.62 11.52
CA ARG A 93 -3.32 -3.00 12.07
C ARG A 93 -2.19 -3.84 11.52
N ARG A 94 -2.20 -4.23 10.25
CA ARG A 94 -1.26 -5.25 9.75
C ARG A 94 -0.74 -4.96 8.36
N VAL A 95 0.56 -5.16 8.18
CA VAL A 95 1.23 -5.18 6.86
C VAL A 95 1.81 -6.55 6.62
N ASP A 96 1.53 -7.08 5.43
CA ASP A 96 2.13 -8.26 4.86
C ASP A 96 2.56 -7.97 3.43
N SER A 97 3.72 -7.38 3.19
CA SER A 97 4.02 -6.80 1.87
C SER A 97 5.47 -7.08 1.50
N PRO A 98 5.72 -8.20 0.83
CA PRO A 98 7.05 -8.53 0.34
C PRO A 98 7.53 -7.47 -0.65
N ALA A 99 8.76 -7.00 -0.51
CA ALA A 99 9.29 -5.96 -1.38
C ALA A 99 10.68 -6.30 -1.93
N VAL A 100 10.93 -5.94 -3.18
CA VAL A 100 12.26 -5.96 -3.79
C VAL A 100 12.60 -4.53 -4.19
N GLY A 101 13.59 -3.90 -3.55
CA GLY A 101 13.97 -2.51 -3.75
C GLY A 101 13.90 -1.69 -2.46
N HIS A 102 13.22 -0.54 -2.50
CA HIS A 102 13.07 0.36 -1.35
C HIS A 102 11.63 0.31 -0.83
N SER A 103 11.45 0.05 0.46
CA SER A 103 10.14 0.13 1.10
C SER A 103 10.18 0.93 2.39
N SER A 104 9.23 1.85 2.54
CA SER A 104 9.11 2.71 3.72
C SER A 104 7.75 2.56 4.36
N TYR A 105 7.74 2.34 5.67
CA TYR A 105 6.58 2.07 6.48
C TYR A 105 6.60 2.93 7.75
N PRO A 106 6.35 4.25 7.66
CA PRO A 106 6.63 5.15 8.76
C PRO A 106 5.76 4.97 10.00
N ALA A 107 4.48 4.58 9.88
CA ALA A 107 3.61 4.39 11.05
C ALA A 107 2.73 3.13 10.96
N ILE A 108 2.96 2.15 11.83
CA ILE A 108 2.18 0.90 11.90
C ILE A 108 1.80 0.51 13.33
N SER A 109 0.50 0.45 13.63
CA SER A 109 0.05 0.34 15.02
C SER A 109 0.06 -1.08 15.63
N ARG A 110 0.17 -2.18 14.86
CA ARG A 110 0.20 -3.54 15.48
C ARG A 110 1.27 -4.48 14.97
N ARG A 111 1.28 -4.88 13.69
CA ARG A 111 2.24 -5.88 13.23
C ARG A 111 2.67 -5.70 11.78
N VAL A 112 3.95 -5.93 11.54
CA VAL A 112 4.56 -5.98 10.21
C VAL A 112 5.16 -7.36 10.00
N ALA A 113 4.90 -7.95 8.84
CA ALA A 113 5.70 -9.03 8.30
C ALA A 113 5.96 -8.74 6.82
N SER A 114 7.11 -8.19 6.48
CA SER A 114 7.34 -7.70 5.12
C SER A 114 8.75 -8.08 4.71
N PRO A 115 8.92 -9.30 4.16
CA PRO A 115 10.20 -9.75 3.66
C PRO A 115 10.70 -8.80 2.60
N ALA A 116 11.94 -8.31 2.72
CA ALA A 116 12.45 -7.32 1.80
C ALA A 116 13.81 -7.68 1.24
N VAL A 117 14.03 -7.47 -0.05
CA VAL A 117 15.36 -7.55 -0.67
C VAL A 117 15.74 -6.14 -1.08
N GLY A 118 16.73 -5.52 -0.42
CA GLY A 118 17.13 -4.13 -0.64
C GLY A 118 17.06 -3.27 0.62
N HIS A 119 16.41 -2.11 0.57
CA HIS A 119 16.28 -1.18 1.69
C HIS A 119 14.86 -1.19 2.26
N SER A 120 14.72 -1.34 3.58
CA SER A 120 13.43 -1.20 4.25
C SER A 120 13.52 -0.36 5.51
N SER A 121 12.58 0.58 5.67
CA SER A 121 12.54 1.49 6.81
C SER A 121 11.21 1.40 7.55
N TYR A 122 11.30 1.22 8.87
CA TYR A 122 10.19 0.99 9.80
C TYR A 122 10.32 1.86 11.07
N PRO A 123 10.21 3.20 10.97
CA PRO A 123 10.55 4.10 12.07
C PRO A 123 9.51 4.18 13.21
N ALA A 124 8.24 3.81 13.03
CA ALA A 124 7.29 3.77 14.15
C ALA A 124 6.38 2.54 14.08
N ILE A 125 6.71 1.52 14.87
CA ILE A 125 5.90 0.31 15.03
C ILE A 125 5.59 0.05 16.49
N SER A 126 4.30 -0.10 16.82
CA SER A 126 3.84 -0.14 18.23
C SER A 126 3.78 -1.53 18.88
N ARG A 127 4.02 -2.64 18.16
CA ARG A 127 3.86 -3.99 18.76
C ARG A 127 4.81 -5.09 18.27
N ARG A 128 4.86 -5.42 16.97
CA ARG A 128 5.70 -6.53 16.46
C ARG A 128 6.18 -6.35 15.02
N VAL A 129 7.42 -6.73 14.76
CA VAL A 129 8.05 -6.80 13.43
C VAL A 129 8.58 -8.21 13.19
N ALA A 130 8.26 -8.76 12.01
CA ALA A 130 8.75 -10.05 11.53
C ALA A 130 9.08 -9.92 10.03
N SER A 131 10.10 -9.13 9.72
CA SER A 131 10.49 -8.77 8.36
C SER A 131 11.90 -9.26 8.06
N PRO A 132 12.08 -10.53 7.62
CA PRO A 132 13.39 -11.00 7.19
C PRO A 132 13.83 -10.20 5.96
N ALA A 133 14.99 -9.56 6.04
CA ALA A 133 15.49 -8.71 4.96
C ALA A 133 16.87 -9.14 4.49
N VAL A 134 17.06 -9.13 3.17
CA VAL A 134 18.35 -9.29 2.51
C VAL A 134 18.76 -7.89 2.01
N GLY A 135 19.57 -7.20 2.79
CA GLY A 135 19.97 -5.80 2.54
C GLY A 135 19.91 -4.94 3.80
N HIS A 136 19.67 -3.64 3.67
CA HIS A 136 19.67 -2.70 4.79
C HIS A 136 18.26 -2.52 5.34
N SER A 137 18.05 -2.85 6.62
CA SER A 137 16.77 -2.62 7.29
C SER A 137 16.96 -1.74 8.51
N SER A 138 16.22 -0.63 8.57
CA SER A 138 16.16 0.24 9.74
C SER A 138 14.79 0.11 10.40
N SER A 139 14.75 -0.19 11.69
CA SER A 139 13.50 -0.24 12.46
C SER A 139 13.69 0.47 13.79
N ALA A 140 12.83 1.44 14.09
CA ALA A 140 12.70 1.99 15.44
C ALA A 140 11.44 1.36 16.07
N LEU A 141 11.68 0.40 16.97
CA LEU A 141 10.64 -0.24 17.74
C LEU A 141 10.27 0.65 18.93
N PHE A 142 9.04 1.14 18.98
CA PHE A 142 8.45 1.63 20.22
C PHE A 142 7.92 0.39 20.96
N GLN A 143 8.77 -0.24 21.77
CA GLN A 143 8.37 -1.32 22.66
C GLN A 143 7.44 -0.75 23.73
N LEU A 144 6.12 -0.87 23.54
CA LEU A 144 5.24 -1.02 24.69
C LEU A 144 5.36 -2.49 25.10
N GLN A 145 6.28 -2.74 26.04
CA GLN A 145 6.29 -3.97 26.82
C GLN A 145 4.90 -4.11 27.45
N GLU A 146 4.22 -5.21 27.15
CA GLU A 146 3.36 -5.87 28.13
C GLU A 146 4.23 -6.94 28.79
#